data_AF-B2TQ10-F1
#
_entry.id   AF-B2TQ10-F1
#
_cell.length_a   1.000
_cell.length_b   1.000
_cell.length_c   1.000
_cell.angle_alpha   90.00
_cell.angle_beta   90.00
_cell.angle_gamma   90.00
#
_symmetry.space_group_name_H-M   'P 1'
#
loop_
_entity.id
_entity.type
_entity.pdbx_description
1 polymer ?
#
loop_
_entity_poly.entity_id
_entity_poly.type
_entity_poly.pdbx_seq_one_letter_code
_entity_poly.pdbx_strand_id
1 'polypeptide(L)'
;MKKFKKTFIFIFLISCIIINIPLKASACKSEPVPTAKIYTEGIYHFDKSIGQKVKITLKLITPDKPITLIIIEDEHDKLKYYFNFNHNTNLTDVFLDSPISKHTVILKGDGQLSLTFEE
;
A
#
# COMPACT_ATOMS: atom_id res chain seq x y z
N MET A 1 45.06 -27.80 -37.41
CA MET A 1 43.63 -28.20 -37.25
C MET A 1 43.28 -28.95 -35.96
N LYS A 2 44.10 -29.86 -35.40
CA LYS A 2 43.73 -30.61 -34.18
C LYS A 2 43.55 -29.75 -32.90
N LYS A 3 44.34 -28.68 -32.73
CA LYS A 3 44.21 -27.75 -31.57
C LYS A 3 42.89 -26.96 -31.60
N PHE A 4 42.52 -26.41 -32.76
CA PHE A 4 41.26 -25.68 -32.96
C PHE A 4 40.02 -26.54 -32.70
N LYS A 5 40.03 -27.83 -33.08
CA LYS A 5 38.92 -28.76 -32.77
C LYS A 5 38.74 -28.96 -31.27
N LYS A 6 39.83 -29.07 -30.50
CA LYS A 6 39.77 -29.21 -29.03
C LYS A 6 39.28 -27.94 -28.35
N THR A 7 39.73 -26.77 -28.82
CA THR A 7 39.26 -25.47 -28.32
C THR A 7 37.77 -25.27 -28.59
N PHE A 8 37.28 -25.66 -29.77
CA PHE A 8 35.86 -25.57 -30.13
C PHE A 8 34.99 -26.47 -29.25
N ILE A 9 35.42 -27.72 -29.01
CA ILE A 9 34.72 -28.65 -28.10
C ILE A 9 34.65 -28.08 -26.68
N PHE A 10 35.74 -27.47 -26.20
CA PHE A 10 35.79 -26.89 -24.87
C PHE A 10 34.85 -25.68 -24.70
N ILE A 11 34.79 -24.80 -25.70
CA ILE A 11 33.87 -23.65 -25.72
C ILE A 11 32.41 -24.14 -25.76
N PHE A 12 32.12 -25.16 -26.59
CA PHE A 12 30.79 -25.75 -26.68
C PHE A 12 30.34 -26.34 -25.33
N LEU A 13 31.23 -27.04 -24.63
CA LEU A 13 30.94 -27.64 -23.32
C LEU A 13 30.64 -26.59 -22.26
N ILE A 14 31.40 -25.48 -22.22
CA ILE A 14 31.17 -24.37 -21.30
C ILE A 14 29.81 -23.70 -21.57
N SER A 15 29.47 -23.50 -22.85
CA SER A 15 28.18 -22.93 -23.24
C SER A 15 27.00 -23.78 -22.74
N CYS A 16 27.08 -25.11 -22.86
CA CYS A 16 26.05 -26.01 -22.35
C CYS A 16 25.87 -25.94 -20.83
N ILE A 17 26.93 -25.64 -20.08
CA ILE A 17 26.85 -25.49 -18.61
C ILE A 17 26.15 -24.19 -18.23
N ILE A 18 26.42 -23.09 -18.94
CA ILE A 18 25.85 -21.77 -18.65
C ILE A 18 24.33 -21.74 -18.92
N ILE A 19 23.85 -22.44 -19.95
CA ILE A 19 22.42 -22.45 -20.33
C ILE A 19 21.56 -23.24 -19.32
N ASN A 20 22.14 -24.19 -18.59
CA ASN A 20 21.41 -25.06 -17.65
C ASN A 20 21.38 -24.52 -16.21
N ILE A 21 21.92 -23.32 -15.95
CA ILE A 21 21.80 -22.71 -14.62
C ILE A 21 20.35 -22.23 -14.47
N PRO A 22 19.56 -22.79 -13.52
CA PRO A 22 18.22 -22.29 -13.28
C PRO A 22 18.34 -20.84 -12.79
N LEU A 23 17.88 -19.91 -13.63
CA LEU A 23 17.71 -18.52 -13.26
C LEU A 23 16.72 -18.48 -12.10
N LYS A 24 17.22 -18.34 -10.87
CA LYS A 24 16.42 -17.93 -9.73
C LYS A 24 16.03 -16.48 -9.94
N ALA A 25 15.01 -16.26 -10.76
CA ALA A 25 14.29 -15.01 -10.77
C ALA A 25 13.71 -14.87 -9.35
N SER A 26 14.32 -13.99 -8.54
CA SER A 26 13.69 -13.54 -7.32
C SER A 26 12.46 -12.78 -7.78
N ALA A 27 11.28 -13.40 -7.68
CA ALA A 27 10.04 -12.67 -7.82
C ALA A 27 10.13 -11.49 -6.85
N CYS A 28 10.18 -10.26 -7.36
CA CYS A 28 9.82 -9.12 -6.54
C CYS A 28 8.46 -9.49 -5.97
N LYS A 29 8.38 -9.68 -4.66
CA LYS A 29 7.10 -9.81 -3.98
C LYS A 29 6.33 -8.58 -4.42
N SER A 30 5.26 -8.78 -5.19
CA SER A 30 4.40 -7.67 -5.58
C SER A 30 4.01 -6.99 -4.29
N GLU A 31 4.42 -5.75 -4.11
CA GLU A 31 3.99 -4.92 -3.01
C GLU A 31 2.46 -4.99 -2.94
N PRO A 32 1.88 -5.12 -1.73
CA PRO A 32 0.44 -5.28 -1.59
C PRO A 32 -0.25 -4.06 -2.21
N VAL A 33 -0.96 -4.31 -3.32
CA VAL A 33 -1.73 -3.27 -4.02
C VAL A 33 -2.70 -2.64 -3.02
N PRO A 34 -2.70 -1.30 -2.87
CA PRO A 34 -3.61 -0.58 -1.99
C PRO A 34 -5.05 -0.99 -2.29
N THR A 35 -5.66 -1.78 -1.41
CA THR A 35 -7.05 -2.18 -1.58
C THR A 35 -7.91 -1.13 -0.89
N ALA A 36 -8.41 -0.16 -1.66
CA ALA A 36 -9.39 0.79 -1.19
C ALA A 36 -10.60 0.02 -0.63
N LYS A 37 -10.87 0.17 0.67
CA LYS A 37 -12.05 -0.41 1.34
C LYS A 37 -12.99 0.70 1.75
N ILE A 38 -14.29 0.43 1.65
CA ILE A 38 -15.35 1.29 2.17
C ILE A 38 -15.58 0.93 3.64
N TYR A 39 -15.59 1.93 4.48
CA TYR A 39 -15.80 1.86 5.92
C TYR A 39 -17.06 2.65 6.30
N THR A 40 -17.75 2.20 7.33
CA THR A 40 -18.94 2.83 7.94
C THR A 40 -18.61 3.25 9.36
N GLU A 41 -19.60 3.67 10.16
CA GLU A 41 -19.40 3.88 11.60
C GLU A 41 -18.72 2.68 12.27
N GLY A 42 -17.72 2.96 13.11
CA GLY A 42 -16.93 1.96 13.81
C GLY A 42 -15.54 2.42 14.22
N ILE A 43 -14.83 1.52 14.90
CA ILE A 43 -13.43 1.69 15.31
C ILE A 43 -12.60 0.65 14.57
N TYR A 44 -11.60 1.10 13.83
CA TYR A 44 -10.75 0.29 12.98
C TYR A 44 -9.29 0.46 13.36
N HIS A 45 -8.57 -0.65 13.49
CA HIS A 45 -7.15 -0.65 13.83
C HIS A 45 -6.33 -1.05 12.61
N PHE A 46 -5.26 -0.29 12.35
CA PHE A 46 -4.38 -0.51 11.20
C PHE A 46 -2.95 -0.74 11.70
N ASP A 47 -2.48 -1.98 11.62
CA ASP A 47 -1.17 -2.41 12.14
C ASP A 47 0.02 -2.13 11.21
N LYS A 48 -0.25 -1.84 9.93
CA LYS A 48 0.78 -1.62 8.91
C LYS A 48 0.43 -0.45 8.00
N SER A 49 1.22 0.59 8.14
CA SER A 49 1.51 1.57 7.11
C SER A 49 2.29 0.86 5.99
N ILE A 50 1.65 0.57 4.85
CA ILE A 50 2.34 0.02 3.70
C ILE A 50 3.22 1.15 3.13
N GLY A 51 4.55 1.06 3.27
CA GLY A 51 5.51 2.06 2.73
C GLY A 51 6.12 3.03 3.76
N GLN A 52 7.31 3.58 3.45
CA GLN A 52 8.02 4.58 4.29
C GLN A 52 7.34 5.95 4.30
N LYS A 53 6.42 6.19 3.36
CA LYS A 53 5.55 7.37 3.27
C LYS A 53 4.17 6.85 2.95
N VAL A 54 3.24 6.95 3.90
CA VAL A 54 1.87 6.50 3.65
C VAL A 54 1.04 7.69 3.29
N LYS A 55 0.69 7.78 2.01
CA LYS A 55 -0.37 8.69 1.60
C LYS A 55 -1.69 8.04 1.93
N ILE A 56 -2.45 8.69 2.79
CA ILE A 56 -3.83 8.30 3.04
C ILE A 56 -4.68 9.16 2.11
N THR A 57 -5.33 8.52 1.15
CA THR A 57 -6.35 9.13 0.32
C THR A 57 -7.71 8.81 0.92
N LEU A 58 -8.46 9.85 1.22
CA LEU A 58 -9.82 9.75 1.75
C LEU A 58 -10.81 10.08 0.67
N LYS A 59 -11.88 9.30 0.54
CA LYS A 59 -12.97 9.61 -0.38
C LYS A 59 -14.31 9.38 0.28
N LEU A 60 -15.11 10.45 0.37
CA LEU A 60 -16.49 10.38 0.84
C LEU A 60 -17.38 9.72 -0.22
N ILE A 61 -17.99 8.59 0.13
CA ILE A 61 -18.86 7.82 -0.77
C ILE A 61 -20.30 8.34 -0.73
N THR A 62 -20.74 8.85 0.43
CA THR A 62 -22.09 9.39 0.66
C THR A 62 -22.00 10.86 1.11
N PRO A 63 -21.81 11.83 0.19
CA PRO A 63 -21.62 13.25 0.52
C PRO A 63 -22.85 13.95 1.13
N ASP A 64 -24.01 13.32 1.00
CA ASP A 64 -25.29 13.71 1.56
C ASP A 64 -25.46 13.28 3.03
N LYS A 65 -24.64 12.35 3.51
CA LYS A 65 -24.70 11.81 4.87
C LYS A 65 -23.54 12.29 5.74
N PRO A 66 -23.80 12.62 7.01
CA PRO A 66 -22.77 13.14 7.88
C PRO A 66 -21.85 12.00 8.35
N ILE A 67 -20.55 12.27 8.40
CA ILE A 67 -19.58 11.36 9.00
C ILE A 67 -18.40 12.14 9.57
N THR A 68 -18.01 11.80 10.79
CA THR A 68 -16.80 12.29 11.43
C THR A 68 -15.73 11.22 11.35
N LEU A 69 -14.52 11.64 10.99
CA LEU A 69 -13.32 10.83 10.98
C LEU A 69 -12.33 11.35 12.01
N ILE A 70 -11.81 10.45 12.83
CA ILE A 70 -10.76 10.70 13.81
C ILE A 70 -9.65 9.69 13.57
N ILE A 71 -8.41 10.15 13.47
CA ILE A 71 -7.23 9.27 13.36
C ILE A 71 -6.32 9.53 14.55
N ILE A 72 -6.07 8.48 15.32
CA ILE A 72 -5.20 8.47 16.49
C ILE A 72 -3.95 7.67 16.14
N GLU A 73 -2.77 8.24 16.39
CA GLU A 73 -1.49 7.54 16.28
C GLU A 73 -1.26 6.73 17.56
N ASP A 74 -1.16 5.40 17.41
CA ASP A 74 -1.16 4.48 18.55
C ASP A 74 0.14 4.56 19.39
N GLU A 75 1.26 5.00 18.80
CA GLU A 75 2.55 5.08 19.52
C GLU A 75 2.56 6.13 20.63
N HIS A 76 1.78 7.20 20.49
CA HIS A 76 1.78 8.35 21.39
C HIS A 76 0.39 8.70 21.92
N ASP A 77 -0.62 7.86 21.65
CA ASP A 77 -2.05 8.11 21.91
C ASP A 77 -2.49 9.50 21.43
N LYS A 78 -1.91 9.97 20.32
CA LYS A 78 -2.03 11.35 19.87
C LYS A 78 -3.06 11.45 18.76
N LEU A 79 -4.03 12.36 18.93
CA LEU A 79 -4.90 12.78 17.84
C LEU A 79 -4.04 13.36 16.70
N LYS A 80 -4.05 12.67 15.56
CA LYS A 80 -3.31 13.08 14.37
C LYS A 80 -4.19 13.90 13.44
N TYR A 81 -5.41 13.44 13.20
CA TYR A 81 -6.34 14.07 12.28
C TYR A 81 -7.78 14.03 12.81
N TYR A 82 -8.52 15.09 12.52
CA TYR A 82 -9.94 15.22 12.79
C TYR A 82 -10.63 15.87 11.59
N PHE A 83 -11.59 15.18 11.02
CA PHE A 83 -12.41 15.68 9.93
C PHE A 83 -13.88 15.52 10.27
N ASN A 84 -14.64 16.60 10.14
CA ASN A 84 -16.09 16.55 10.26
C ASN A 84 -16.72 16.84 8.91
N PHE A 85 -17.27 15.81 8.28
CA PHE A 85 -18.00 15.90 7.03
C PHE A 85 -19.49 16.01 7.35
N ASN A 86 -20.02 17.24 7.32
CA ASN A 86 -21.45 17.49 7.50
C ASN A 86 -22.22 17.24 6.19
N HIS A 87 -23.55 17.36 6.24
CA HIS A 87 -24.40 17.30 5.04
C HIS A 87 -23.93 18.28 3.96
N ASN A 88 -23.94 17.84 2.69
CA ASN A 88 -23.57 18.61 1.50
C ASN A 88 -22.07 18.91 1.36
N THR A 89 -21.20 18.01 1.83
CA THR A 89 -19.76 18.16 1.59
C THR A 89 -19.41 17.60 0.20
N ASN A 90 -19.18 18.47 -0.78
CA ASN A 90 -18.84 18.07 -2.15
C ASN A 90 -17.33 17.82 -2.28
N LEU A 91 -16.96 16.55 -2.46
CA LEU A 91 -15.64 16.02 -2.85
C LEU A 91 -14.48 16.41 -1.92
N THR A 92 -13.80 15.41 -1.34
CA THR A 92 -12.52 15.68 -0.70
C THR A 92 -11.65 14.43 -0.78
N ASP A 93 -10.92 14.31 -1.89
CA ASP A 93 -9.66 13.58 -1.89
C ASP A 93 -8.72 14.34 -0.95
N VAL A 94 -8.71 13.93 0.32
CA VAL A 94 -7.80 14.51 1.32
C VAL A 94 -6.55 13.66 1.30
N PHE A 95 -5.40 14.32 1.14
CA PHE A 95 -4.08 13.70 1.28
C PHE A 95 -3.54 14.00 2.67
N LEU A 96 -3.20 12.95 3.41
CA LEU A 96 -2.55 13.09 4.72
C LEU A 96 -1.03 12.92 4.54
N ASP A 97 -0.28 13.98 4.78
CA ASP A 97 1.18 14.03 4.53
C ASP A 97 2.05 13.34 5.59
N SER A 98 1.50 13.00 6.77
CA SER A 98 2.30 12.38 7.83
C SER A 98 2.29 10.86 7.70
N PRO A 99 3.46 10.19 7.70
CA PRO A 99 3.50 8.76 7.93
C PRO A 99 2.84 8.45 9.28
N ILE A 100 2.02 7.40 9.33
CA ILE A 100 1.37 6.90 10.55
C ILE A 100 1.61 5.40 10.60
N SER A 101 2.49 4.93 11.48
CA SER A 101 2.91 3.52 11.56
C SER A 101 1.74 2.61 11.92
N LYS A 102 1.21 2.80 13.13
CA LYS A 102 0.02 2.17 13.68
C LYS A 102 -0.99 3.22 14.07
N HIS A 103 -2.23 2.99 13.70
CA HIS A 103 -3.28 3.95 13.98
C HIS A 103 -4.65 3.33 14.14
N THR A 104 -5.41 4.03 14.97
CA THR A 104 -6.81 3.79 15.19
C THR A 104 -7.63 4.84 14.45
N VAL A 105 -8.52 4.37 13.58
CA VAL A 105 -9.49 5.20 12.87
C VAL A 105 -10.84 5.03 13.52
N ILE A 106 -11.45 6.15 13.92
CA ILE A 106 -12.81 6.18 14.44
C ILE A 106 -13.67 6.91 13.41
N LEU A 107 -14.72 6.23 12.97
CA LEU A 107 -15.76 6.77 12.11
C LEU A 107 -17.06 6.86 12.89
N LYS A 108 -17.74 7.99 12.82
CA LYS A 108 -19.01 8.23 13.51
C LYS A 108 -20.01 8.90 12.57
N GLY A 109 -21.22 8.36 12.47
CA GLY A 109 -22.29 8.87 11.60
C GLY A 109 -22.68 7.90 10.48
N ASP A 110 -23.72 8.28 9.74
CA ASP A 110 -24.39 7.41 8.75
C ASP A 110 -23.68 7.37 7.38
N GLY A 111 -22.61 8.14 7.22
CA GLY A 111 -21.85 8.20 5.99
C GLY A 111 -20.95 6.99 5.75
N GLN A 112 -20.37 6.95 4.55
CA GLN A 112 -19.41 5.94 4.11
C GLN A 112 -18.14 6.62 3.59
N LEU A 113 -16.98 6.12 4.01
CA LEU A 113 -15.67 6.63 3.61
C LEU A 113 -14.83 5.51 3.01
N SER A 114 -14.18 5.79 1.88
CA SER A 114 -13.10 4.95 1.38
C SER A 114 -11.77 5.48 1.88
N LEU A 115 -10.96 4.58 2.45
CA LEU A 115 -9.59 4.87 2.86
C LEU A 115 -8.65 4.03 1.99
N THR A 116 -7.73 4.71 1.31
CA THR A 116 -6.66 4.08 0.53
C THR A 116 -5.33 4.46 1.14
N PHE A 117 -4.49 3.45 1.42
CA PHE A 117 -3.13 3.63 1.94
C PHE A 117 -2.15 3.27 0.81
N GLU A 118 -1.54 4.27 0.19
CA GLU A 118 -0.60 4.10 -0.93
C GLU A 118 0.85 4.20 -0.46
N GLU A 119 1.75 3.44 -1.10
CA GLU A 119 3.22 3.47 -0.95
C GLU A 119 3.88 4.68 -1.63
#